data_AF-A0A9D2LWZ9-F1
#
_entry.id   AF-A0A9D2LWZ9-F1
#
_cell.length_a   1.000
_cell.length_b   1.000
_cell.length_c   1.000
_cell.angle_alpha   90.00
_cell.angle_beta   90.00
_cell.angle_gamma   90.00
#
_symmetry.space_group_name_H-M   'P 1'
#
loop_
_entity.id
_entity.type
_entity.pdbx_description
1 polymer ?
#
loop_
_entity_poly.entity_id
_entity_poly.type
_entity_poly.pdbx_seq_one_letter_code
_entity_poly.pdbx_strand_id
1 'polypeptide(L)'
;MKKIEFNLLEEPWIRVRTPDCALQEVSLTDALLHAHEYAGLAGELPTQDVAVLRLLLAVLQTIFYRVDLEGSPSPLTDEEDALDRWGQLWEEKRLPEKPILDYLTAWRERFWLFHPERPFYQVATLKNGIEFGAQKLNGEISQSENKVRLFSSYAGLEKEHLSYPQAARWLLYINGYDEQGGRPKPGNLPRKGVGWLGQIGYIAICGASLFEVLLRNLVFLKDGEELYN
;
A
#
# COMPACT_ATOMS: atom_id res chain seq x y z
N MET A 1 18.35 -12.52 -19.00
CA MET A 1 17.57 -13.02 -17.85
C MET A 1 16.16 -12.50 -17.98
N LYS A 2 15.14 -13.36 -17.81
CA LYS A 2 13.73 -12.92 -17.80
C LYS A 2 13.56 -11.96 -16.62
N LYS A 3 13.21 -10.71 -16.93
CA LYS A 3 13.53 -9.50 -16.14
C LYS A 3 12.30 -8.97 -15.36
N ILE A 4 11.31 -9.83 -15.17
CA ILE A 4 10.02 -9.53 -14.54
C ILE A 4 9.83 -10.55 -13.42
N GLU A 5 9.73 -10.07 -12.18
CA GLU A 5 9.69 -10.93 -10.98
C GLU A 5 8.80 -10.29 -9.90
N PHE A 6 8.19 -11.16 -9.10
CA PHE A 6 7.40 -10.84 -7.91
C PHE A 6 6.17 -9.94 -8.18
N ASN A 7 5.06 -10.54 -8.61
CA ASN A 7 3.81 -9.81 -8.84
C ASN A 7 3.04 -9.65 -7.52
N LEU A 8 2.80 -8.40 -7.11
CA LEU A 8 2.15 -8.07 -5.83
C LEU A 8 0.69 -8.52 -5.73
N LEU A 9 0.05 -8.88 -6.84
CA LEU A 9 -1.31 -9.41 -6.88
C LEU A 9 -1.37 -10.91 -6.57
N GLU A 10 -0.26 -11.63 -6.71
CA GLU A 10 -0.22 -13.10 -6.65
C GLU A 10 0.70 -13.58 -5.52
N GLU A 11 1.84 -12.91 -5.34
CA GLU A 11 2.82 -13.28 -4.34
C GLU A 11 2.43 -12.78 -2.95
N PRO A 12 2.70 -13.53 -1.87
CA PRO A 12 2.41 -13.10 -0.52
C PRO A 12 3.38 -11.99 -0.08
N TRP A 13 2.84 -10.83 0.30
CA TRP A 13 3.66 -9.71 0.79
C TRP A 13 2.96 -8.77 1.77
N ILE A 14 1.63 -8.80 1.87
CA ILE A 14 0.90 -8.02 2.86
C ILE A 14 0.82 -8.82 4.14
N ARG A 15 1.33 -8.27 5.24
CA ARG A 15 1.22 -8.90 6.55
C ARG A 15 -0.14 -8.61 7.16
N VAL A 16 -0.89 -9.67 7.43
CA VAL A 16 -2.19 -9.61 8.12
C VAL A 16 -2.15 -10.47 9.38
N ARG A 17 -3.05 -10.16 10.31
CA ARG A 17 -3.29 -10.96 11.51
C ARG A 17 -4.63 -11.67 11.40
N THR A 18 -4.65 -12.96 11.69
CA THR A 18 -5.88 -13.76 11.79
C THR A 18 -6.58 -13.56 13.15
N PRO A 19 -7.84 -14.00 13.32
CA PRO A 19 -8.56 -13.88 14.58
C PRO A 19 -7.89 -14.60 15.76
N ASP A 20 -7.15 -15.69 15.50
CA ASP A 20 -6.33 -16.42 16.48
C ASP A 20 -4.94 -15.79 16.73
N CYS A 21 -4.73 -14.56 16.25
CA CYS A 21 -3.50 -13.78 16.41
C CYS A 21 -2.26 -14.34 15.68
N ALA A 22 -2.44 -15.30 14.77
CA ALA A 22 -1.35 -15.71 13.88
C ALA A 22 -1.05 -14.61 12.85
N LEU A 23 0.22 -14.51 12.47
CA LEU A 23 0.69 -13.61 11.42
C LEU A 23 0.89 -14.41 10.13
N GLN A 24 0.42 -13.85 9.02
CA GLN A 24 0.61 -14.43 7.70
C GLN A 24 0.90 -13.34 6.68
N GLU A 25 1.63 -13.70 5.62
CA GLU A 25 1.81 -12.87 4.43
C GLU A 25 0.84 -13.36 3.36
N VAL A 26 0.06 -12.44 2.78
CA VAL A 26 -0.94 -12.71 1.75
C VAL A 26 -0.73 -11.80 0.54
N SER A 27 -1.27 -12.17 -0.61
CA SER A 27 -1.22 -11.33 -1.80
C SER A 27 -2.12 -10.11 -1.67
N LEU A 28 -1.98 -9.10 -2.54
CA LEU A 28 -2.92 -7.97 -2.56
C LEU A 28 -4.34 -8.44 -2.89
N THR A 29 -4.47 -9.40 -3.81
CA THR A 29 -5.77 -9.99 -4.17
C THR A 29 -6.41 -10.64 -2.96
N ASP A 30 -5.69 -11.50 -2.24
CA ASP A 30 -6.21 -12.19 -1.06
C ASP A 30 -6.51 -11.23 0.09
N ALA A 31 -5.69 -10.18 0.28
CA ALA A 31 -5.93 -9.15 1.28
C ALA A 31 -7.28 -8.44 1.08
N LEU A 32 -7.73 -8.30 -0.17
CA LEU A 32 -9.03 -7.71 -0.50
C LEU A 32 -10.16 -8.74 -0.46
N LEU A 33 -10.02 -9.88 -1.13
CA LEU A 33 -11.08 -10.89 -1.22
C LEU A 33 -11.41 -11.52 0.13
N HIS A 34 -10.38 -11.78 0.95
CA HIS A 34 -10.51 -12.39 2.27
C HIS A 34 -10.40 -11.36 3.40
N ALA A 35 -10.60 -10.08 3.13
CA ALA A 35 -10.50 -9.01 4.15
C ALA A 35 -11.39 -9.25 5.39
N HIS A 36 -12.51 -9.93 5.22
CA HIS A 36 -13.45 -10.27 6.28
C HIS A 36 -12.94 -11.39 7.21
N GLU A 37 -11.94 -12.16 6.77
CA GLU A 37 -11.33 -13.26 7.52
C GLU A 37 -10.14 -12.81 8.37
N TYR A 38 -9.58 -11.63 8.08
CA TYR A 38 -8.42 -11.08 8.80
C TYR A 38 -8.86 -10.09 9.87
N ALA A 39 -8.22 -10.13 11.04
CA ALA A 39 -8.44 -9.18 12.12
C ALA A 39 -7.85 -7.78 11.82
N GLY A 40 -6.93 -7.67 10.86
CA GLY A 40 -6.33 -6.41 10.45
C GLY A 40 -4.94 -6.57 9.82
N LEU A 41 -4.33 -5.44 9.43
CA LEU A 41 -2.92 -5.38 9.03
C LEU A 41 -2.01 -5.57 10.25
N ALA A 42 -0.85 -6.17 10.03
CA ALA A 42 0.15 -6.44 11.06
C ALA A 42 1.57 -6.46 10.48
N GLY A 43 1.91 -5.38 9.77
CA GLY A 43 3.22 -5.08 9.25
C GLY A 43 4.26 -4.87 10.35
N GLU A 44 5.50 -4.61 9.94
CA GLU A 44 6.61 -4.41 10.87
C GLU A 44 6.42 -3.17 11.76
N LEU A 45 5.74 -2.13 11.25
CA LEU A 45 5.45 -0.89 11.97
C LEU A 45 4.02 -0.41 11.67
N PRO A 46 3.35 0.26 12.64
CA PRO A 46 2.04 0.87 12.39
C PRO A 46 2.01 1.85 11.21
N THR A 47 3.10 2.60 10.99
CA THR A 47 3.22 3.52 9.84
C THR A 47 3.34 2.78 8.51
N GLN A 48 3.88 1.56 8.50
CA GLN A 48 3.88 0.71 7.32
C GLN A 48 2.45 0.21 7.03
N ASP A 49 1.69 -0.16 8.07
CA ASP A 49 0.27 -0.53 7.93
C ASP A 49 -0.54 0.62 7.33
N VAL A 50 -0.29 1.86 7.73
CA VAL A 50 -0.93 3.04 7.13
C VAL A 50 -0.63 3.15 5.63
N ALA A 51 0.62 2.92 5.21
CA ALA A 51 1.00 2.98 3.81
C ALA A 51 0.30 1.88 2.97
N VAL A 52 0.23 0.66 3.52
CA VAL A 52 -0.48 -0.46 2.88
C VAL A 52 -1.99 -0.22 2.85
N LEU A 53 -2.60 0.22 3.95
CA LEU A 53 -4.02 0.55 4.02
C LEU A 53 -4.42 1.55 2.95
N ARG A 54 -3.61 2.61 2.75
CA ARG A 54 -3.87 3.61 1.71
C ARG A 54 -3.79 3.05 0.29
N LEU A 55 -2.91 2.07 0.03
CA LEU A 55 -2.89 1.38 -1.25
C LEU A 55 -4.18 0.58 -1.47
N LEU A 56 -4.61 -0.18 -0.46
CA LEU A 56 -5.84 -0.98 -0.55
C LEU A 56 -7.06 -0.08 -0.76
N LEU A 57 -7.15 1.03 -0.01
CA LEU A 57 -8.20 2.04 -0.18
C LEU A 57 -8.17 2.67 -1.58
N ALA A 58 -6.99 3.00 -2.13
CA ALA A 58 -6.88 3.56 -3.47
C ALA A 58 -7.39 2.58 -4.54
N VAL A 59 -7.13 1.28 -4.39
CA VAL A 59 -7.68 0.24 -5.28
C VAL A 59 -9.19 0.17 -5.16
N LEU A 60 -9.73 0.07 -3.94
CA LEU A 60 -11.18 -0.01 -3.70
C LEU A 60 -11.92 1.24 -4.18
N GLN A 61 -11.38 2.42 -3.88
CA GLN A 61 -11.90 3.69 -4.36
C GLN A 61 -11.89 3.73 -5.88
N THR A 62 -10.82 3.25 -6.53
CA THR A 62 -10.78 3.23 -8.00
C THR A 62 -11.86 2.32 -8.60
N ILE A 63 -12.12 1.17 -7.99
CA ILE A 63 -13.12 0.20 -8.46
C ILE A 63 -14.54 0.75 -8.21
N PHE A 64 -14.91 0.94 -6.95
CA PHE A 64 -16.30 1.17 -6.56
C PHE A 64 -16.79 2.59 -6.81
N TYR A 65 -15.91 3.50 -7.22
CA TYR A 65 -16.30 4.79 -7.78
C TYR A 65 -16.81 4.69 -9.22
N ARG A 66 -16.53 3.58 -9.93
CA ARG A 66 -16.80 3.41 -11.37
C ARG A 66 -17.76 2.27 -11.68
N VAL A 67 -17.82 1.24 -10.84
CA VAL A 67 -18.64 0.05 -11.07
C VAL A 67 -19.45 -0.34 -9.84
N ASP A 68 -20.59 -0.98 -10.08
CA ASP A 68 -21.43 -1.59 -9.05
C ASP A 68 -20.83 -2.88 -8.48
N LEU A 69 -21.56 -3.54 -7.58
CA LEU A 69 -21.13 -4.76 -6.89
C LEU A 69 -21.01 -5.95 -7.86
N GLU A 70 -21.73 -5.92 -8.98
CA GLU A 70 -21.71 -6.91 -10.05
C GLU A 70 -20.60 -6.65 -11.09
N GLY A 71 -19.94 -5.50 -11.01
CA GLY A 71 -18.84 -5.08 -11.89
C GLY A 71 -19.31 -4.37 -13.16
N SER A 72 -20.58 -3.97 -13.23
CA SER A 72 -21.12 -3.20 -14.35
C SER A 72 -20.78 -1.71 -14.19
N PRO A 73 -20.51 -0.98 -15.29
CA PRO A 73 -20.27 0.45 -15.24
C PRO A 73 -21.43 1.20 -14.57
N SER A 74 -21.15 1.81 -13.43
CA SER A 74 -22.06 2.59 -12.62
C SER A 74 -21.24 3.62 -11.84
N PRO A 75 -20.73 4.65 -12.53
CA PRO A 75 -19.94 5.70 -11.91
C PRO A 75 -20.83 6.52 -10.98
N LEU A 76 -20.29 6.92 -9.83
CA LEU A 76 -21.00 7.78 -8.88
C LEU A 76 -21.27 9.14 -9.52
N THR A 77 -22.50 9.63 -9.42
CA THR A 77 -22.90 10.92 -10.00
C THR A 77 -23.25 11.98 -8.96
N ASP A 78 -23.65 11.57 -7.76
CA ASP A 78 -23.93 12.45 -6.64
C ASP A 78 -23.64 11.80 -5.26
N GLU A 79 -24.03 12.50 -4.19
CA GLU A 79 -23.89 12.07 -2.79
C GLU A 79 -24.72 10.82 -2.48
N GLU A 80 -25.94 10.73 -3.02
CA GLU A 80 -26.88 9.64 -2.75
C GLU A 80 -26.34 8.33 -3.34
N ASP A 81 -25.85 8.37 -4.58
CA ASP A 81 -25.15 7.25 -5.22
C ASP A 81 -23.97 6.74 -4.36
N ALA A 82 -23.19 7.67 -3.80
CA ALA A 82 -22.01 7.35 -3.00
C ALA A 82 -22.39 6.67 -1.68
N LEU A 83 -23.41 7.18 -0.99
CA LEU A 83 -23.92 6.60 0.25
C LEU A 83 -24.56 5.24 0.00
N ASP A 84 -25.36 5.10 -1.06
CA ASP A 84 -25.99 3.83 -1.45
C ASP A 84 -24.95 2.78 -1.80
N ARG A 85 -23.94 3.12 -2.62
CA ARG A 85 -22.84 2.22 -2.97
C ARG A 85 -22.09 1.76 -1.73
N TRP A 86 -21.76 2.68 -0.82
CA TRP A 86 -21.08 2.34 0.42
C TRP A 86 -21.95 1.43 1.31
N GLY A 87 -23.24 1.74 1.44
CA GLY A 87 -24.20 0.96 2.22
C GLY A 87 -24.36 -0.47 1.68
N GLN A 88 -24.46 -0.63 0.36
CA GLN A 88 -24.51 -1.95 -0.29
C GLN A 88 -23.25 -2.77 0.01
N LEU A 89 -22.06 -2.18 -0.13
CA LEU A 89 -20.80 -2.85 0.20
C LEU A 89 -20.74 -3.25 1.68
N TRP A 90 -21.24 -2.40 2.59
CA TRP A 90 -21.29 -2.67 4.01
C TRP A 90 -22.23 -3.84 4.36
N GLU A 91 -23.35 -3.98 3.66
CA GLU A 91 -24.30 -5.07 3.93
C GLU A 91 -23.83 -6.43 3.44
N GLU A 92 -23.00 -6.49 2.39
CA GLU A 92 -22.42 -7.76 1.91
C GLU A 92 -21.50 -8.45 2.94
N LYS A 93 -20.97 -7.69 3.92
CA LYS A 93 -19.99 -8.15 4.95
C LYS A 93 -18.67 -8.72 4.40
N ARG A 94 -18.53 -8.77 3.08
CA ARG A 94 -17.34 -9.13 2.32
C ARG A 94 -17.29 -8.31 1.04
N LEU A 95 -16.10 -8.09 0.52
CA LEU A 95 -15.93 -7.33 -0.72
C LEU A 95 -16.36 -8.18 -1.93
N PRO A 96 -17.10 -7.61 -2.90
CA PRO A 96 -17.48 -8.32 -4.12
C PRO A 96 -16.27 -8.75 -4.94
N GLU A 97 -16.19 -10.04 -5.24
CA GLU A 97 -15.03 -10.65 -5.89
C GLU A 97 -14.84 -10.19 -7.34
N LYS A 98 -15.92 -10.22 -8.14
CA LYS A 98 -15.85 -9.98 -9.58
C LYS A 98 -15.30 -8.57 -9.94
N PRO A 99 -15.81 -7.45 -9.40
CA PRO A 99 -15.25 -6.12 -9.68
C PRO A 99 -13.76 -5.99 -9.34
N ILE A 100 -13.34 -6.64 -8.24
CA ILE A 100 -11.95 -6.63 -7.79
C ILE A 100 -11.06 -7.41 -8.76
N LEU A 101 -11.44 -8.65 -9.08
CA LEU A 101 -10.67 -9.48 -10.00
C LEU A 101 -10.60 -8.87 -11.40
N ASP A 102 -11.69 -8.30 -11.91
CA ASP A 102 -11.72 -7.66 -13.22
C ASP A 102 -10.72 -6.49 -13.27
N TYR A 103 -10.72 -5.62 -12.26
CA TYR A 103 -9.78 -4.50 -12.17
C TYR A 103 -8.33 -4.96 -12.00
N LEU A 104 -8.07 -5.85 -11.05
CA LEU A 104 -6.72 -6.35 -10.76
C LEU A 104 -6.13 -7.09 -11.96
N THR A 105 -6.93 -7.88 -12.67
CA THR A 105 -6.52 -8.57 -13.91
C THR A 105 -6.17 -7.57 -15.01
N ALA A 106 -7.00 -6.55 -15.22
CA ALA A 106 -6.76 -5.52 -16.23
C ALA A 106 -5.45 -4.75 -15.98
N TRP A 107 -5.07 -4.55 -14.71
CA TRP A 107 -3.87 -3.81 -14.32
C TRP A 107 -2.71 -4.69 -13.88
N ARG A 108 -2.82 -6.02 -13.98
CA ARG A 108 -1.85 -7.01 -13.47
C ARG A 108 -0.40 -6.69 -13.81
N GLU A 109 -0.20 -6.24 -15.03
CA GLU A 109 1.10 -5.89 -15.58
C GLU A 109 1.79 -4.69 -14.90
N ARG A 110 1.05 -3.86 -14.15
CA ARG A 110 1.58 -2.72 -13.39
C ARG A 110 2.03 -3.08 -11.98
N PHE A 111 1.74 -4.29 -11.51
CA PHE A 111 1.98 -4.73 -10.12
C PHE A 111 3.23 -5.63 -9.96
N TRP A 112 4.05 -5.73 -11.00
CA TRP A 112 5.36 -6.37 -10.90
C TRP A 112 6.35 -5.50 -10.13
N LEU A 113 6.88 -5.98 -9.00
CA LEU A 113 7.88 -5.25 -8.22
C LEU A 113 9.16 -5.03 -9.03
N PHE A 114 9.57 -6.06 -9.77
CA PHE A 114 10.64 -5.95 -10.76
C PHE A 114 10.04 -6.07 -12.15
N HIS A 115 10.18 -5.02 -12.95
CA HIS A 115 9.75 -5.01 -14.35
C HIS A 115 10.70 -4.09 -15.13
N PRO A 116 11.11 -4.43 -16.37
CA PRO A 116 12.09 -3.65 -17.13
C PRO A 116 11.66 -2.21 -17.41
N GLU A 117 10.36 -2.00 -17.67
CA GLU A 117 9.83 -0.68 -18.07
C GLU A 117 8.95 -0.01 -17.01
N ARG A 118 8.08 -0.77 -16.33
CA ARG A 118 7.04 -0.28 -15.42
C ARG A 118 7.07 -0.98 -14.04
N PRO A 119 8.19 -0.95 -13.31
CA PRO A 119 8.27 -1.53 -11.99
C PRO A 119 7.33 -0.79 -11.04
N PHE A 120 6.58 -1.54 -10.23
CA PHE A 120 5.58 -0.99 -9.32
C PHE A 120 6.24 0.03 -8.38
N TYR A 121 5.65 1.23 -8.30
CA TYR A 121 6.08 2.34 -7.44
C TYR A 121 7.55 2.77 -7.59
N GLN A 122 8.17 2.47 -8.74
CA GLN A 122 9.58 2.75 -9.01
C GLN A 122 9.78 3.41 -10.38
N VAL A 123 10.96 4.00 -10.58
CA VAL A 123 11.37 4.62 -11.84
C VAL A 123 12.46 3.76 -12.49
N ALA A 124 12.10 2.98 -13.51
CA ALA A 124 13.03 2.05 -14.20
C ALA A 124 14.28 2.73 -14.78
N THR A 125 14.18 4.01 -15.12
CA THR A 125 15.23 4.80 -15.79
C THR A 125 16.04 5.67 -14.84
N LEU A 126 15.92 5.48 -13.51
CA LEU A 126 16.65 6.26 -12.53
C LEU A 126 18.17 5.99 -12.63
N LYS A 127 18.94 6.99 -13.08
CA LYS A 127 20.40 6.89 -13.26
C LYS A 127 21.23 7.82 -12.38
N ASN A 128 20.68 8.99 -12.00
CA ASN A 128 21.38 10.01 -11.20
C ASN A 128 20.86 10.06 -9.75
N GLY A 129 20.56 8.90 -9.17
CA GLY A 129 20.11 8.76 -7.77
C GLY A 129 21.27 8.70 -6.78
N ILE A 130 20.98 8.89 -5.48
CA ILE A 130 21.90 8.49 -4.40
C ILE A 130 21.60 7.03 -4.12
N GLU A 131 22.62 6.19 -4.16
CA GLU A 131 22.48 4.78 -3.82
C GLU A 131 22.40 4.65 -2.30
N PHE A 132 21.42 3.87 -1.84
CA PHE A 132 21.25 3.55 -0.45
C PHE A 132 21.10 2.04 -0.30
N GLY A 133 21.71 1.46 0.72
CA GLY A 133 21.54 0.05 1.06
C GLY A 133 20.19 -0.26 1.70
N ALA A 134 19.87 -1.55 1.82
CA ALA A 134 18.62 -2.07 2.40
C ALA A 134 18.27 -1.48 3.77
N GLN A 135 19.27 -1.32 4.65
CA GLN A 135 19.15 -0.70 5.98
C GLN A 135 18.58 0.72 6.00
N LYS A 136 18.67 1.46 4.88
CA LYS A 136 18.07 2.79 4.73
C LYS A 136 16.60 2.69 4.32
N LEU A 137 16.26 1.70 3.50
CA LEU A 137 14.89 1.44 3.06
C LEU A 137 14.04 0.85 4.19
N ASN A 138 14.61 -0.02 5.02
CA ASN A 138 13.92 -0.61 6.16
C ASN A 138 13.59 0.45 7.22
N GLY A 139 12.31 0.75 7.43
CA GLY A 139 11.85 1.77 8.36
C GLY A 139 12.07 1.45 9.85
N GLU A 140 12.20 0.17 10.23
CA GLU A 140 12.56 -0.23 11.61
C GLU A 140 14.00 0.17 11.95
N ILE A 141 14.85 0.24 10.92
CA ILE A 141 16.27 0.56 11.06
C ILE A 141 16.49 2.04 10.73
N SER A 142 16.09 2.47 9.53
CA SER A 142 16.36 3.80 8.96
C SER A 142 17.79 4.26 9.25
N GLN A 143 18.77 3.50 8.75
CA GLN A 143 20.19 3.76 8.95
C GLN A 143 20.82 4.35 7.69
N SER A 144 21.56 5.45 7.85
CA SER A 144 22.43 5.98 6.81
C SER A 144 23.88 5.58 7.04
N GLU A 145 24.72 5.69 6.02
CA GLU A 145 26.17 5.45 6.14
C GLU A 145 26.85 6.36 7.17
N ASN A 146 26.27 7.53 7.45
CA ASN A 146 26.84 8.52 8.38
C ASN A 146 26.41 8.32 9.84
N LYS A 147 25.39 7.50 10.12
CA LYS A 147 24.84 7.33 11.46
C LYS A 147 24.40 5.89 11.69
N VAL A 148 25.23 5.13 12.39
CA VAL A 148 24.93 3.76 12.81
C VAL A 148 23.80 3.77 13.86
N ARG A 149 22.86 2.82 13.72
CA ARG A 149 21.81 2.56 14.71
C ARG A 149 22.31 1.56 15.74
N LEU A 150 22.40 2.01 16.99
CA LEU A 150 22.93 1.23 18.11
C LEU A 150 21.96 0.13 18.58
N PHE A 151 20.66 0.40 18.54
CA PHE A 151 19.60 -0.54 18.94
C PHE A 151 18.77 -0.90 17.70
N SER A 152 19.33 -1.76 16.86
CA SER A 152 18.70 -2.26 15.64
C SER A 152 18.05 -3.61 15.91
N SER A 153 16.81 -3.81 15.46
CA SER A 153 16.12 -5.11 15.51
C SER A 153 16.82 -6.18 14.66
N TYR A 154 17.64 -5.76 13.68
CA TYR A 154 18.36 -6.64 12.75
C TYR A 154 19.87 -6.47 12.86
N ALA A 155 20.60 -7.56 12.62
CA ALA A 155 22.06 -7.62 12.60
C ALA A 155 22.57 -8.50 11.46
N GLY A 156 23.85 -8.37 11.11
CA GLY A 156 24.49 -9.17 10.06
C GLY A 156 23.79 -9.02 8.70
N LEU A 157 23.59 -10.15 8.00
CA LEU A 157 23.04 -10.19 6.64
C LEU A 157 21.62 -9.61 6.53
N GLU A 158 20.78 -9.81 7.55
CA GLU A 158 19.38 -9.33 7.58
C GLU A 158 19.27 -7.81 7.66
N LYS A 159 20.36 -7.13 8.03
CA LYS A 159 20.45 -5.68 7.99
C LYS A 159 20.78 -5.15 6.59
N GLU A 160 21.52 -5.95 5.81
CA GLU A 160 22.02 -5.56 4.49
C GLU A 160 21.13 -6.02 3.34
N HIS A 161 20.15 -6.89 3.62
CA HIS A 161 19.25 -7.46 2.62
C HIS A 161 17.80 -7.37 3.08
N LEU A 162 16.87 -7.34 2.13
CA LEU A 162 15.43 -7.46 2.36
C LEU A 162 14.90 -8.59 1.49
N SER A 163 13.95 -9.35 2.03
CA SER A 163 13.10 -10.20 1.19
C SER A 163 12.26 -9.33 0.25
N TYR A 164 11.78 -9.88 -0.87
CA TYR A 164 10.87 -9.14 -1.76
C TYR A 164 9.59 -8.66 -1.06
N PRO A 165 8.95 -9.46 -0.19
CA PRO A 165 7.85 -8.99 0.65
C PRO A 165 8.20 -7.73 1.46
N GLN A 166 9.33 -7.75 2.18
CA GLN A 166 9.76 -6.61 2.98
C GLN A 166 10.06 -5.40 2.10
N ALA A 167 10.75 -5.60 0.97
CA ALA A 167 11.08 -4.52 0.05
C ALA A 167 9.81 -3.84 -0.52
N ALA A 168 8.77 -4.61 -0.86
CA ALA A 168 7.50 -4.08 -1.33
C ALA A 168 6.81 -3.20 -0.26
N ARG A 169 6.74 -3.70 1.00
CA ARG A 169 6.14 -2.93 2.10
C ARG A 169 6.93 -1.66 2.42
N TRP A 170 8.26 -1.74 2.45
CA TRP A 170 9.11 -0.57 2.71
C TRP A 170 9.16 0.43 1.56
N LEU A 171 8.97 -0.02 0.32
CA LEU A 171 8.81 0.85 -0.84
C LEU A 171 7.53 1.71 -0.73
N LEU A 172 6.42 1.12 -0.28
CA LEU A 172 5.20 1.91 0.00
C LEU A 172 5.43 2.91 1.13
N TYR A 173 6.04 2.43 2.22
CA TYR A 173 6.35 3.26 3.38
C TYR A 173 7.20 4.48 3.01
N ILE A 174 8.31 4.30 2.28
CA ILE A 174 9.22 5.41 1.98
C ILE A 174 8.58 6.47 1.09
N ASN A 175 7.69 6.09 0.16
CA ASN A 175 6.96 7.06 -0.65
C ASN A 175 6.06 7.99 0.19
N GLY A 176 5.61 7.54 1.37
CA GLY A 176 4.80 8.33 2.30
C GLY A 176 5.58 9.00 3.43
N TYR A 177 6.63 8.35 3.94
CA TYR A 177 7.31 8.71 5.18
C TYR A 177 8.80 8.98 5.03
N ASP A 178 9.33 9.15 3.79
CA ASP A 178 10.76 9.42 3.61
C ASP A 178 11.21 10.61 4.47
N GLU A 179 12.33 10.40 5.16
CA GLU A 179 13.00 11.44 5.91
C GLU A 179 13.88 12.27 4.98
N GLN A 180 14.13 13.54 5.31
CA GLN A 180 15.03 14.37 4.53
C GLN A 180 16.47 13.81 4.59
N GLY A 181 16.88 13.03 3.58
CA GLY A 181 18.19 12.37 3.56
C GLY A 181 19.12 12.85 2.45
N GLY A 182 20.35 13.24 2.79
CA GLY A 182 21.44 13.47 1.83
C GLY A 182 21.30 14.71 0.93
N ARG A 183 22.43 15.21 0.41
CA ARG A 183 22.43 16.31 -0.56
C ARG A 183 22.16 15.76 -1.96
N PRO A 184 21.24 16.35 -2.75
CA PRO A 184 21.01 15.94 -4.12
C PRO A 184 22.33 15.96 -4.92
N LYS A 185 22.51 15.00 -5.83
CA LYS A 185 23.62 15.03 -6.78
C LYS A 185 23.52 16.27 -7.68
N PRO A 186 24.65 16.80 -8.18
CA PRO A 186 24.62 17.90 -9.15
C PRO A 186 23.67 17.62 -10.31
N GLY A 187 22.88 18.63 -10.70
CA GLY A 187 21.88 18.53 -11.76
C GLY A 187 20.49 18.03 -11.31
N ASN A 188 20.34 17.56 -10.06
CA ASN A 188 19.02 17.20 -9.53
C ASN A 188 18.32 18.40 -8.88
N LEU A 189 16.99 18.38 -8.91
CA LEU A 189 16.16 19.35 -8.18
C LEU A 189 16.42 19.25 -6.67
N PRO A 190 16.27 20.36 -5.93
CA PRO A 190 16.34 20.33 -4.47
C PRO A 190 15.25 19.40 -3.91
N ARG A 191 15.60 18.61 -2.88
CA ARG A 191 14.64 17.75 -2.18
C ARG A 191 13.55 18.59 -1.52
N LYS A 192 12.29 18.18 -1.68
CA LYS A 192 11.14 18.84 -1.07
C LYS A 192 10.69 18.07 0.18
N GLY A 193 11.13 18.53 1.35
CA GLY A 193 10.58 18.17 2.65
C GLY A 193 10.61 16.67 3.00
N VAL A 194 9.85 16.34 4.05
CA VAL A 194 9.53 14.97 4.49
C VAL A 194 8.39 14.43 3.60
N GLY A 195 8.27 13.12 3.45
CA GLY A 195 7.10 12.51 2.79
C GLY A 195 5.77 12.99 3.39
N TRP A 196 4.71 13.06 2.57
CA TRP A 196 3.41 13.65 2.96
C TRP A 196 2.81 13.03 4.22
N LEU A 197 2.85 11.71 4.36
CA LEU A 197 2.32 11.02 5.55
C LEU A 197 3.12 11.33 6.81
N GLY A 198 4.42 11.63 6.67
CA GLY A 198 5.26 12.08 7.78
C GLY A 198 4.98 13.52 8.22
N GLN A 199 4.20 14.30 7.46
CA GLN A 199 3.83 15.68 7.79
C GLN A 199 2.48 15.81 8.50
N ILE A 200 1.66 14.75 8.49
CA ILE A 200 0.29 14.79 9.01
C ILE A 200 0.13 13.88 10.24
N GLY A 201 -0.76 14.27 11.15
CA GLY A 201 -1.28 13.37 12.19
C GLY A 201 -2.31 12.44 11.58
N TYR A 202 -1.88 11.34 10.97
CA TYR A 202 -2.78 10.40 10.31
C TYR A 202 -3.74 9.74 11.30
N ILE A 203 -5.03 9.72 10.96
CA ILE A 203 -6.10 9.07 11.71
C ILE A 203 -6.77 8.06 10.79
N ALA A 204 -6.99 6.84 11.27
CA ALA A 204 -7.79 5.83 10.62
C ALA A 204 -8.76 5.20 11.62
N ILE A 205 -9.92 4.79 11.12
CA ILE A 205 -10.95 4.11 11.90
C ILE A 205 -10.61 2.61 11.97
N CYS A 206 -10.62 2.05 13.18
CA CYS A 206 -10.43 0.62 13.38
C CYS A 206 -11.75 -0.16 13.25
N GLY A 207 -11.65 -1.47 13.05
CA GLY A 207 -12.79 -2.38 12.96
C GLY A 207 -12.44 -3.76 13.51
N ALA A 208 -13.42 -4.66 13.59
CA ALA A 208 -13.19 -6.03 14.07
C ALA A 208 -12.47 -6.93 13.04
N SER A 209 -12.52 -6.54 11.76
CA SER A 209 -11.84 -7.20 10.65
C SER A 209 -11.17 -6.20 9.71
N LEU A 210 -10.29 -6.65 8.83
CA LEU A 210 -9.70 -5.82 7.78
C LEU A 210 -10.79 -5.28 6.84
N PHE A 211 -11.86 -6.04 6.58
CA PHE A 211 -13.04 -5.56 5.86
C PHE A 211 -13.63 -4.32 6.53
N GLU A 212 -13.91 -4.39 7.83
CA GLU A 212 -14.44 -3.23 8.54
C GLU A 212 -13.49 -2.04 8.54
N VAL A 213 -12.17 -2.29 8.71
CA VAL A 213 -11.15 -1.23 8.61
C VAL A 213 -11.20 -0.58 7.22
N LEU A 214 -11.25 -1.37 6.15
CA LEU A 214 -11.30 -0.84 4.78
C LEU A 214 -12.56 -0.01 4.56
N LEU A 215 -13.74 -0.56 4.84
CA LEU A 215 -15.01 0.13 4.55
C LEU A 215 -15.19 1.39 5.39
N ARG A 216 -14.83 1.37 6.68
CA ARG A 216 -14.91 2.56 7.54
C ARG A 216 -13.98 3.69 7.11
N ASN A 217 -12.91 3.40 6.35
CA ASN A 217 -11.99 4.40 5.81
C ASN A 217 -12.17 4.62 4.29
N LEU A 218 -13.14 3.96 3.65
CA LEU A 218 -13.46 4.11 2.23
C LEU A 218 -14.44 5.26 2.04
N VAL A 219 -13.91 6.48 1.91
CA VAL A 219 -14.71 7.69 1.76
C VAL A 219 -14.81 8.06 0.28
N PHE A 220 -16.00 7.95 -0.31
CA PHE A 220 -16.26 8.36 -1.70
C PHE A 220 -16.47 9.86 -1.88
N LEU A 221 -16.73 10.57 -0.79
CA LEU A 221 -16.98 12.00 -0.78
C LEU A 221 -15.77 12.77 -0.23
N LYS A 222 -15.46 13.88 -0.86
CA LYS A 222 -14.56 14.91 -0.38
C LYS A 222 -15.33 15.75 0.65
N ASP A 223 -14.75 15.85 1.85
CA ASP A 223 -15.30 16.59 2.98
C ASP A 223 -16.74 16.18 3.39
N GLY A 224 -17.23 15.04 2.89
CA GLY A 224 -18.57 14.52 3.14
C GLY A 224 -19.68 15.12 2.27
N GLU A 225 -19.36 16.01 1.34
CA GLU A 225 -20.35 16.80 0.58
C GLU A 225 -20.22 16.63 -0.94
N GLU A 226 -19.01 16.52 -1.47
CA GLU A 226 -18.78 16.54 -2.92
C GLU A 226 -18.07 15.28 -3.40
N LEU A 227 -18.32 14.88 -4.63
CA LEU A 227 -17.56 13.83 -5.30
C LEU A 227 -16.10 14.27 -5.58
N TYR A 228 -15.17 13.32 -5.62
CA TYR A 228 -13.79 13.57 -6.08
C TYR A 228 -13.78 13.74 -7.60
N ASN A 229 -13.70 14.99 -8.08
CA ASN A 229 -13.59 15.35 -9.50
C ASN A 229 -12.36 14.76 -10.20
#